data_AF-A0A0N4VWK5-F1
#
_entry.id   AF-A0A0N4VWK5-F1
#
_cell.length_a   1.000
_cell.length_b   1.000
_cell.length_c   1.000
_cell.angle_alpha   90.00
_cell.angle_beta   90.00
_cell.angle_gamma   90.00
#
_symmetry.space_group_name_H-M   'P 1'
#
loop_
_entity.id
_entity.type
_entity.pdbx_description
1 polymer ?
#
loop_
_entity_poly.entity_id
_entity_poly.type
_entity_poly.pdbx_seq_one_letter_code
_entity_poly.pdbx_strand_id
1 'polypeptide(L)' 'MSIMNWFVNDVSERIAADASRLAHYNKRSTISSREIQTAVRLILPGELAKHAVSEGTKAVTKYTSSK' A
#
# COMPACT_ATOMS: atom_id res chain seq x y z
N MET A 1 13.60 19.78 -1.16
CA MET A 1 13.13 18.37 -1.01
C MET A 1 12.17 17.98 -2.15
N SER A 2 12.50 18.24 -3.42
CA SER A 2 11.64 17.89 -4.56
C SER A 2 11.77 16.41 -4.96
N ILE A 3 12.99 15.86 -4.89
CA ILE A 3 13.30 14.48 -5.27
C ILE A 3 12.54 13.47 -4.40
N MET A 4 12.54 13.66 -3.08
CA MET A 4 11.81 12.78 -2.16
C MET A 4 10.30 12.84 -2.39
N ASN A 5 9.76 14.02 -2.69
CA ASN A 5 8.34 14.18 -3.01
C ASN A 5 7.97 13.43 -4.31
N TRP A 6 8.81 13.56 -5.34
CA TRP A 6 8.63 12.82 -6.59
C TRP A 6 8.67 11.31 -6.37
N PHE A 7 9.65 10.82 -5.60
CA PHE A 7 9.77 9.40 -5.30
C PHE A 7 8.53 8.84 -4.59
N VAL A 8 7.99 9.57 -3.61
CA VAL A 8 6.76 9.16 -2.92
C VAL A 8 5.57 9.14 -3.87
N ASN A 9 5.44 10.16 -4.73
CA ASN A 9 4.35 10.22 -5.70
C ASN A 9 4.40 9.04 -6.69
N ASP A 10 5.56 8.78 -7.29
CA ASP A 10 5.76 7.66 -8.22
C ASP A 10 5.39 6.30 -7.59
N VAL A 11 5.90 6.03 -6.38
CA VAL A 11 5.61 4.78 -5.68
C VAL A 11 4.12 4.68 -5.30
N SER A 12 3.52 5.79 -4.85
CA SER A 12 2.10 5.81 -4.46
C SER A 12 1.16 5.56 -5.63
N GLU A 13 1.46 6.12 -6.80
CA GLU A 13 0.69 5.90 -8.02
C GLU A 13 0.76 4.44 -8.47
N ARG A 14 1.95 3.84 -8.43
CA ARG A 14 2.12 2.41 -8.74
C ARG A 14 1.31 1.52 -7.78
N ILE A 15 1.35 1.80 -6.47
CA ILE A 15 0.58 1.04 -5.47
C ILE A 15 -0.93 1.19 -5.72
N ALA A 16 -1.41 2.40 -5.98
CA ALA A 16 -2.82 2.66 -6.24
C ALA A 16 -3.31 1.93 -7.50
N ALA A 17 -2.51 1.94 -8.58
CA ALA A 17 -2.84 1.26 -9.82
C ALA A 17 -2.97 -0.27 -9.62
N ASP A 18 -2.01 -0.90 -8.95
CA ASP A 18 -2.06 -2.34 -8.70
C ASP A 18 -3.16 -2.72 -7.68
N ALA A 19 -3.40 -1.90 -6.66
CA ALA A 19 -4.49 -2.12 -5.71
C ALA A 19 -5.86 -2.01 -6.39
N SER A 20 -6.04 -1.06 -7.31
CA SER A 20 -7.25 -0.95 -8.14
C SER A 20 -7.45 -2.20 -8.99
N ARG A 21 -6.41 -2.68 -9.68
CA ARG A 21 -6.47 -3.94 -10.45
C ARG A 21 -6.85 -5.13 -9.57
N LEU A 22 -6.27 -5.25 -8.37
CA LEU A 22 -6.60 -6.30 -7.42
C LEU A 22 -8.06 -6.25 -6.95
N ALA A 23 -8.60 -5.06 -6.70
CA ALA A 23 -10.02 -4.89 -6.36
C ALA A 23 -10.92 -5.33 -7.52
N HIS A 24 -10.59 -4.94 -8.75
CA HIS A 24 -11.30 -5.36 -9.96
C HIS A 24 -11.25 -6.87 -10.18
N TYR A 25 -10.09 -7.51 -10.01
CA TYR A 25 -9.96 -8.97 -10.12
C TYR A 25 -10.82 -9.70 -9.09
N ASN A 26 -10.93 -9.17 -7.88
CA ASN A 26 -11.78 -9.71 -6.83
C ASN A 26 -13.26 -9.27 -6.93
N LYS A 27 -13.65 -8.59 -8.01
CA LYS A 27 -15.01 -8.04 -8.24
C LYS A 27 -15.50 -7.16 -7.09
N ARG A 28 -14.60 -6.39 -6.48
CA ARG A 28 -14.89 -5.44 -5.40
C ARG A 28 -14.85 -4.02 -5.93
N SER A 29 -15.84 -3.22 -5.53
CA SER A 29 -15.89 -1.78 -5.82
C SER A 29 -15.05 -0.95 -4.84
N THR A 30 -14.64 -1.54 -3.72
CA THR A 30 -13.90 -0.87 -2.64
C THR A 30 -12.50 -1.45 -2.53
N ILE A 31 -11.49 -0.58 -2.57
CA ILE A 31 -10.10 -0.94 -2.24
C ILE A 31 -9.96 -0.96 -0.72
N SER A 32 -9.66 -2.12 -0.14
CA SER A 32 -9.42 -2.28 1.30
C SER A 32 -7.91 -2.27 1.61
N SER A 33 -7.57 -2.28 2.90
CA SER A 33 -6.19 -2.42 3.36
C SER A 33 -5.51 -3.69 2.82
N ARG A 34 -6.28 -4.74 2.50
CA ARG A 34 -5.76 -5.99 1.93
C ARG A 34 -5.23 -5.82 0.51
N GLU A 35 -5.96 -5.10 -0.35
CA GLU A 35 -5.50 -4.84 -1.72
C GLU A 35 -4.25 -3.95 -1.71
N ILE A 36 -4.21 -2.94 -0.84
CA ILE A 36 -3.00 -2.10 -0.65
C ILE A 36 -1.81 -2.94 -0.17
N GLN A 37 -1.99 -3.77 0.86
CA GLN A 37 -0.93 -4.62 1.39
C GLN A 37 -0.40 -5.61 0.35
N THR A 38 -1.28 -6.13 -0.51
CA THR A 38 -0.91 -7.05 -1.58
C THR A 38 -0.15 -6.31 -2.70
N ALA A 39 -0.62 -5.12 -3.10
CA ALA A 39 0.08 -4.27 -4.07
C ALA A 39 1.49 -3.89 -3.60
N VAL A 40 1.66 -3.55 -2.32
CA VAL A 40 2.98 -3.27 -1.72
C VAL A 40 3.91 -4.48 -1.84
N ARG A 41 3.42 -5.70 -1.64
CA ARG A 41 4.22 -6.93 -1.80
C ARG A 41 4.60 -7.24 -3.25
N LEU A 42 3.80 -6.79 -4.22
CA LEU A 42 4.10 -6.94 -5.65
C LEU A 42 5.14 -5.92 -6.12
N ILE A 43 5.09 -4.69 -5.59
CA ILE A 43 5.94 -3.58 -6.05
C ILE A 43 7.31 -3.57 -5.37
N LEU A 44 7.37 -3.89 -4.07
CA LEU A 44 8.60 -3.83 -3.30
C LEU A 44 9.29 -5.20 -3.21
N PRO A 45 10.63 -5.27 -3.34
CA PRO A 45 11.35 -6.53 -3.25
C PRO A 45 11.62 -6.96 -1.80
N GLY A 46 11.58 -8.27 -1.56
CA GLY A 46 12.19 -8.93 -0.39
C GLY A 46 11.87 -8.30 0.97
N GLU A 47 12.92 -7.92 1.71
CA GLU A 47 12.81 -7.35 3.07
C GLU A 47 12.11 -5.98 3.09
N LEU A 48 12.17 -5.18 2.01
CA LEU A 48 11.47 -3.90 1.95
C LEU A 48 9.95 -4.10 1.99
N ALA A 49 9.43 -5.11 1.28
CA ALA A 49 8.02 -5.45 1.36
C ALA A 49 7.60 -5.89 2.76
N LYS A 50 8.44 -6.70 3.45
CA LYS A 50 8.15 -7.16 4.81
C LYS A 50 8.08 -5.99 5.79
N HIS A 51 9.06 -5.09 5.76
CA HIS A 51 9.07 -3.90 6.62
C HIS A 51 7.91 -2.97 6.31
N ALA A 52 7.65 -2.65 5.03
CA ALA A 52 6.55 -1.77 4.65
C ALA A 52 5.19 -2.31 5.09
N VAL A 53 4.98 -3.62 4.94
CA VAL A 53 3.75 -4.30 5.40
C VAL A 53 3.62 -4.27 6.92
N SER A 54 4.72 -4.48 7.66
CA SER A 54 4.74 -4.41 9.13
C SER A 54 4.37 -3.01 9.62
N GLU A 55 5.02 -1.97 9.09
CA GLU A 55 4.76 -0.57 9.45
C GLU A 55 3.34 -0.14 9.07
N GLY A 56 2.86 -0.53 7.87
CA GLY A 56 1.48 -0.26 7.46
C GLY A 56 0.45 -0.88 8.41
N THR A 57 0.68 -2.12 8.85
CA THR A 57 -0.21 -2.81 9.80
C THR A 57 -0.23 -2.11 11.16
N LYS A 58 0.96 -1.75 11.69
CA LYS A 58 1.07 -0.98 12.95
C LYS A 58 0.32 0.35 12.87
N ALA A 59 0.45 1.06 11.75
CA ALA A 59 -0.23 2.35 11.55
C ALA A 59 -1.76 2.20 11.56
N VAL A 60 -2.30 1.18 10.88
CA VAL A 60 -3.75 0.88 10.89
C VAL A 60 -4.24 0.53 12.28
N THR A 61 -3.51 -0.30 13.02
CA THR A 61 -3.84 -0.63 14.42
C THR A 61 -3.87 0.63 15.28
N LYS A 62 -2.82 1.45 15.21
CA LYS A 62 -2.75 2.71 15.98
C LYS A 62 -3.90 3.65 15.64
N TYR A 63 -4.23 3.81 14.36
CA TYR A 63 -5.35 4.64 13.91
C TYR A 63 -6.67 4.14 14.49
N THR A 64 -6.90 2.82 14.45
CA THR A 64 -8.12 2.20 14.96
C THR A 64 -8.24 2.33 16.48
N SER A 65 -7.13 2.24 17.22
CA SER A 65 -7.10 2.40 18.68
C SER A 65 -7.14 3.85 19.17
N SER A 66 -6.84 4.83 18.31
CA SER A 66 -6.88 6.26 18.66
C SER A 66 -8.25 6.90 18.40
N LYS A 67 -9.21 6.11 17.92
CA LYS A 67 -10.60 6.48 17.74
C LYS A 67 -11.40 6.09 18.98
#